data_AF-A0A4R9L8W8-F1
#
_entry.id   AF-A0A4R9L8W8-F1
#
_cell.length_a   1.000
_cell.length_b   1.000
_cell.length_c   1.000
_cell.angle_alpha   90.00
_cell.angle_beta   90.00
_cell.angle_gamma   90.00
#
_symmetry.space_group_name_H-M   'P 1'
#
loop_
_entity.id
_entity.type
_entity.pdbx_description
1 polymer ?
#
loop_
_entity_poly.entity_id
_entity_poly.type
_entity_poly.pdbx_seq_one_letter_code
_entity_poly.pdbx_strand_id
1 'polypeptide(L)'
;MENRFLRLTIFISIAITLFSFWDHHLVRYLKDFIVFIHEIGHAIAALLTGGTVHAIELHGNESGETIAIPSSGKSSFIFVVSAGYLGSCLIGGFLLNRGFSGKMVRPTLISFGAILLLMTISYSKPGNLAQYTGILWGLGFVLLGLFNLKMNHFVLVFIGTSITLYSLYDLLDFTGNIVFTDAGIMAMWITGANPTQSIPKSVIVLGYLIALLWSFFSLSIIFVSVKKVFQSGTQDTELLQEEDAFHFPEGANAETPFPGDVTPEVMEWFFSKGLDLNGKPLPAEFLEKEE
;
A
#
# COMPACT_ATOMS: atom_id res chain seq x y z
N MET A 1 17.48 1.99 -1.53
CA MET A 1 17.88 1.09 -2.64
C MET A 1 17.76 1.86 -3.95
N GLU A 2 18.86 2.39 -4.46
CA GLU A 2 18.83 3.41 -5.53
C GLU A 2 18.71 2.80 -6.94
N ASN A 3 19.21 1.58 -7.14
CA ASN A 3 19.17 0.94 -8.45
C ASN A 3 17.81 0.29 -8.74
N ARG A 4 17.09 0.79 -9.75
CA ARG A 4 15.84 0.20 -10.28
C ARG A 4 15.97 -1.29 -10.63
N PHE A 5 17.12 -1.71 -11.18
CA PHE A 5 17.38 -3.11 -11.51
C PHE A 5 17.46 -3.96 -10.25
N LEU A 6 18.12 -3.47 -9.20
CA LEU A 6 18.19 -4.19 -7.92
C LEU A 6 16.80 -4.40 -7.31
N ARG A 7 15.93 -3.38 -7.34
CA ARG A 7 14.55 -3.50 -6.85
C ARG A 7 13.79 -4.58 -7.62
N LEU A 8 13.92 -4.58 -8.95
CA LEU A 8 13.28 -5.55 -9.83
C LEU A 8 13.81 -6.97 -9.57
N THR A 9 15.13 -7.12 -9.45
CA THR A 9 15.77 -8.40 -9.15
C THR A 9 15.30 -8.96 -7.81
N ILE A 10 15.20 -8.12 -6.76
CA ILE A 10 14.68 -8.55 -5.45
C ILE A 10 13.23 -8.99 -5.57
N PHE A 11 12.38 -8.19 -6.21
CA PHE A 11 10.96 -8.52 -6.40
C PHE A 11 10.78 -9.85 -7.14
N ILE A 12 11.46 -10.02 -8.28
CA ILE A 12 11.39 -11.24 -9.09
C ILE A 12 11.98 -12.43 -8.32
N SER A 13 13.08 -12.25 -7.60
CA SER A 13 13.69 -13.32 -6.80
C SER A 13 12.74 -13.83 -5.71
N ILE A 14 12.06 -12.93 -5.01
CA ILE A 14 11.04 -13.30 -4.02
C ILE A 14 9.88 -14.03 -4.69
N ALA A 15 9.37 -13.52 -5.81
CA ALA A 15 8.26 -14.14 -6.54
C ALA A 15 8.60 -15.55 -7.05
N ILE A 16 9.78 -15.74 -7.64
CA ILE A 16 10.25 -17.06 -8.10
C ILE A 16 10.41 -18.01 -6.93
N THR A 17 10.94 -17.53 -5.80
CA THR A 17 11.10 -18.36 -4.59
C THR A 17 9.74 -18.83 -4.08
N LEU A 18 8.78 -17.91 -3.91
CA LEU A 18 7.43 -18.24 -3.47
C LEU A 18 6.75 -19.23 -4.41
N PHE A 19 6.88 -19.03 -5.72
CA PHE A 19 6.32 -19.93 -6.72
C PHE A 19 6.98 -21.33 -6.67
N SER A 20 8.30 -21.39 -6.47
CA SER A 20 9.03 -22.67 -6.39
C SER A 20 8.67 -23.47 -5.14
N PHE A 21 8.28 -22.80 -4.05
CA PHE A 21 7.90 -23.42 -2.78
C PHE A 21 6.39 -23.39 -2.54
N TRP A 22 5.56 -23.19 -3.58
CA TRP A 22 4.13 -22.93 -3.45
C TRP A 22 3.36 -23.99 -2.63
N ASP A 23 3.70 -25.26 -2.81
CA ASP A 23 3.07 -26.40 -2.14
C ASP A 23 3.74 -26.78 -0.81
N HIS A 24 4.76 -26.02 -0.39
CA HIS A 24 5.49 -26.29 0.83
C HIS A 24 4.69 -25.89 2.08
N HIS A 25 4.75 -26.69 3.14
CA HIS A 25 3.99 -26.50 4.38
C HIS A 25 4.17 -25.10 5.02
N LEU A 26 5.37 -24.52 4.94
CA LEU A 26 5.62 -23.17 5.45
C LEU A 26 4.87 -22.09 4.68
N VAL A 27 4.72 -22.26 3.36
CA VAL A 27 3.98 -21.31 2.52
C VAL A 27 2.50 -21.36 2.85
N ARG A 28 1.95 -22.49 3.30
CA ARG A 28 0.56 -22.59 3.77
C ARG A 28 0.22 -21.57 4.87
N TYR A 29 1.09 -21.37 5.85
CA TYR A 29 0.88 -20.35 6.89
C TYR A 29 0.88 -18.92 6.35
N LEU A 30 1.64 -18.67 5.28
CA LEU A 30 1.64 -17.40 4.55
C LEU A 30 0.36 -17.24 3.74
N LYS A 31 -0.12 -18.30 3.08
CA LYS A 31 -1.39 -18.30 2.35
C LYS A 31 -2.58 -18.03 3.28
N ASP A 32 -2.66 -18.75 4.41
CA ASP A 32 -3.70 -18.52 5.43
C ASP A 32 -3.68 -17.07 5.95
N PHE A 33 -2.49 -16.48 6.11
CA PHE A 33 -2.35 -15.07 6.44
C PHE A 33 -2.87 -14.14 5.34
N ILE A 34 -2.62 -14.44 4.08
CA ILE A 34 -3.10 -13.60 2.98
C ILE A 34 -4.63 -13.70 2.84
N VAL A 35 -5.19 -14.90 2.99
CA VAL A 35 -6.66 -15.08 3.10
C VAL A 35 -7.20 -14.28 4.28
N PHE A 36 -6.51 -14.24 5.42
CA PHE A 36 -6.92 -13.39 6.54
C PHE A 36 -6.93 -11.89 6.21
N ILE A 37 -5.98 -11.41 5.39
CA ILE A 37 -5.99 -10.02 4.90
C ILE A 37 -7.20 -9.76 4.00
N HIS A 38 -7.57 -10.71 3.15
CA HIS A 38 -8.77 -10.66 2.32
C HIS A 38 -10.02 -10.48 3.17
N GLU A 39 -10.20 -11.33 4.18
CA GLU A 39 -11.32 -11.26 5.12
C GLU A 39 -11.36 -9.94 5.92
N ILE A 40 -10.20 -9.49 6.39
CA ILE A 40 -10.08 -8.18 7.03
C ILE A 40 -10.51 -7.05 6.08
N GLY A 41 -10.27 -7.18 4.78
CA GLY A 41 -10.76 -6.25 3.77
C GLY A 41 -12.28 -6.08 3.80
N HIS A 42 -13.02 -7.19 3.80
CA HIS A 42 -14.48 -7.18 3.96
C HIS A 42 -14.91 -6.54 5.29
N ALA A 43 -14.25 -6.94 6.39
CA ALA A 43 -14.56 -6.43 7.72
C ALA A 43 -14.36 -4.91 7.82
N ILE A 44 -13.23 -4.39 7.33
CA ILE A 44 -12.95 -2.95 7.30
C ILE A 44 -13.98 -2.23 6.43
N ALA A 45 -14.31 -2.76 5.26
CA ALA A 45 -15.31 -2.14 4.39
C ALA A 45 -16.72 -2.12 5.03
N ALA A 46 -17.08 -3.15 5.78
CA ALA A 46 -18.34 -3.19 6.53
C ALA A 46 -18.36 -2.10 7.59
N LEU A 47 -17.28 -1.98 8.39
CA LEU A 47 -17.17 -0.94 9.43
C LEU A 47 -17.18 0.48 8.83
N LEU A 48 -16.45 0.71 7.73
CA LEU A 48 -16.38 2.02 7.07
C LEU A 48 -17.72 2.45 6.47
N THR A 49 -18.56 1.50 6.05
CA THR A 49 -19.90 1.81 5.53
C THR A 49 -20.96 1.92 6.62
N GLY A 50 -20.58 1.79 7.89
CA GLY A 50 -21.48 1.86 9.05
C GLY A 50 -22.22 0.56 9.35
N GLY A 51 -21.76 -0.56 8.78
CA GLY A 51 -22.23 -1.90 9.10
C GLY A 51 -21.56 -2.45 10.37
N THR A 52 -21.83 -3.72 10.66
CA THR A 52 -21.28 -4.44 11.82
C THR A 52 -20.56 -5.70 11.40
N VAL A 53 -19.46 -6.03 12.07
CA VAL A 53 -18.72 -7.29 11.87
C VAL A 53 -18.94 -8.16 13.10
N HIS A 54 -19.29 -9.42 12.88
CA HIS A 54 -19.53 -10.38 13.95
C HIS A 54 -18.35 -11.31 14.17
N ALA A 55 -17.80 -11.87 13.09
CA ALA A 55 -16.69 -12.80 13.18
C ALA A 55 -15.87 -12.84 11.88
N ILE A 56 -14.60 -13.21 12.02
CA ILE A 56 -13.72 -13.61 10.93
C ILE A 56 -13.20 -15.02 11.23
N GLU A 57 -13.35 -15.93 10.27
CA GLU A 57 -12.95 -17.32 10.37
C GLU A 57 -12.04 -17.74 9.22
N LEU A 58 -11.11 -18.65 9.50
CA LEU A 58 -10.22 -19.26 8.52
C LEU A 58 -10.36 -20.78 8.63
N HIS A 59 -10.40 -21.46 7.50
CA HIS A 59 -10.62 -22.90 7.42
C HIS A 59 -9.34 -23.70 7.13
N GLY A 60 -8.24 -23.03 6.79
CA GLY A 60 -6.93 -23.65 6.56
C GLY A 60 -6.82 -24.43 5.25
N ASN A 61 -7.80 -24.29 4.36
CA ASN A 61 -7.83 -24.86 3.01
C ASN A 61 -7.83 -23.74 1.96
N GLU A 62 -7.06 -22.67 2.21
CA GLU A 62 -7.04 -21.47 1.36
C GLU A 62 -8.40 -20.73 1.31
N SER A 63 -9.29 -20.99 2.26
CA SER A 63 -10.58 -20.29 2.40
C SER A 63 -10.79 -19.68 3.79
N GLY A 64 -11.60 -18.62 3.82
CA GLY A 64 -12.06 -17.94 5.02
C GLY A 64 -13.47 -17.41 4.82
N GLU A 65 -14.04 -16.87 5.88
CA GLU A 65 -15.30 -16.14 5.80
C GLU A 65 -15.36 -14.99 6.81
N THR A 66 -15.97 -13.90 6.38
CA THR A 66 -16.28 -12.74 7.21
C THR A 66 -17.79 -12.65 7.40
N ILE A 67 -18.23 -12.87 8.63
CA ILE A 67 -19.63 -12.74 9.02
C ILE A 67 -19.88 -11.27 9.37
N ALA A 68 -20.45 -10.52 8.44
CA ALA A 68 -20.76 -9.10 8.60
C ALA A 68 -22.16 -8.75 8.12
N ILE A 69 -22.75 -7.71 8.71
CA ILE A 69 -24.00 -7.09 8.29
C ILE A 69 -23.65 -5.71 7.71
N PRO A 70 -23.68 -5.55 6.38
CA PRO A 70 -23.49 -4.25 5.75
C PRO A 70 -24.57 -3.26 6.17
N SER A 71 -24.26 -1.96 6.09
CA SER A 71 -25.23 -0.91 6.35
C SER A 71 -26.35 -0.91 5.29
N SER A 72 -27.47 -0.26 5.61
CA SER A 72 -28.61 -0.16 4.70
C SER A 72 -28.20 0.55 3.41
N GLY A 73 -28.24 -0.18 2.29
CA GLY A 73 -28.03 0.40 0.97
C GLY A 73 -27.27 -0.52 0.01
N LYS A 74 -27.61 -0.42 -1.27
CA LYS A 74 -27.00 -1.22 -2.35
C LYS A 74 -25.49 -0.98 -2.47
N SER A 75 -25.05 0.27 -2.28
CA SER A 75 -23.64 0.66 -2.38
C SER A 75 -22.78 0.07 -1.26
N SER A 76 -23.29 0.00 -0.03
CA SER A 76 -22.57 -0.59 1.11
C SER A 76 -22.27 -2.06 0.83
N PHE A 77 -23.27 -2.84 0.45
CA PHE A 77 -23.07 -4.25 0.11
C PHE A 77 -22.05 -4.45 -1.02
N ILE A 78 -22.17 -3.68 -2.12
CA ILE A 78 -21.23 -3.78 -3.25
C ILE A 78 -19.80 -3.47 -2.81
N PHE A 79 -19.63 -2.42 -1.99
CA PHE A 79 -18.31 -2.04 -1.48
C PHE A 79 -17.72 -3.12 -0.58
N VAL A 80 -18.50 -3.67 0.35
CA VAL A 80 -18.08 -4.74 1.26
C VAL A 80 -17.64 -5.96 0.48
N VAL A 81 -18.48 -6.48 -0.43
CA VAL A 81 -18.18 -7.71 -1.16
C VAL A 81 -17.02 -7.52 -2.16
N SER A 82 -16.78 -6.31 -2.66
CA SER A 82 -15.61 -6.05 -3.52
C SER A 82 -14.29 -5.91 -2.74
N ALA A 83 -14.35 -5.68 -1.42
CA ALA A 83 -13.20 -5.24 -0.63
C ALA A 83 -12.17 -6.33 -0.37
N GLY A 84 -12.52 -7.61 -0.48
CA GLY A 84 -11.58 -8.72 -0.33
C GLY A 84 -10.49 -8.68 -1.42
N TYR A 85 -10.87 -9.00 -2.65
CA TYR A 85 -9.94 -9.04 -3.79
C TYR A 85 -9.23 -7.69 -4.02
N LEU A 86 -10.00 -6.60 -4.09
CA LEU A 86 -9.43 -5.28 -4.38
C LEU A 86 -8.61 -4.75 -3.21
N GLY A 87 -9.05 -4.97 -1.97
CA GLY A 87 -8.35 -4.55 -0.77
C GLY A 87 -7.01 -5.26 -0.62
N SER A 88 -6.96 -6.56 -0.85
CA SER A 88 -5.71 -7.34 -0.83
C SER A 88 -4.69 -6.79 -1.85
N CYS A 89 -5.12 -6.49 -3.08
CA CYS A 89 -4.27 -5.89 -4.10
C CYS A 89 -3.75 -4.51 -3.68
N LEU A 90 -4.61 -3.66 -3.09
CA LEU A 90 -4.25 -2.33 -2.60
C LEU A 90 -3.25 -2.40 -1.45
N ILE A 91 -3.47 -3.30 -0.48
CA ILE A 91 -2.58 -3.50 0.66
C ILE A 91 -1.22 -4.03 0.19
N GLY A 92 -1.21 -5.07 -0.65
CA GLY A 92 0.01 -5.64 -1.22
C GLY A 92 0.85 -4.57 -1.95
N GLY A 93 0.20 -3.82 -2.83
CA GLY A 93 0.83 -2.73 -3.57
C GLY A 93 1.33 -1.59 -2.68
N PHE A 94 0.58 -1.23 -1.63
CA PHE A 94 0.98 -0.22 -0.66
C PHE A 94 2.22 -0.63 0.14
N LEU A 95 2.24 -1.85 0.70
CA LEU A 95 3.38 -2.37 1.45
C LEU A 95 4.63 -2.47 0.58
N LEU A 96 4.47 -2.91 -0.68
CA LEU A 96 5.55 -2.95 -1.65
C LEU A 96 6.12 -1.55 -1.91
N ASN A 97 5.25 -0.55 -2.11
CA ASN A 97 5.67 0.83 -2.34
C ASN A 97 6.42 1.43 -1.14
N ARG A 98 5.95 1.19 0.09
CA ARG A 98 6.63 1.64 1.31
C ARG A 98 7.96 0.91 1.52
N GLY A 99 8.00 -0.39 1.28
CA GLY A 99 9.21 -1.20 1.38
C GLY A 99 10.32 -0.74 0.42
N PHE A 100 10.00 -0.39 -0.83
CA PHE A 100 11.01 0.04 -1.80
C PHE A 100 11.35 1.53 -1.76
N SER A 101 10.39 2.40 -1.43
CA SER A 101 10.65 3.84 -1.30
C SER A 101 11.49 4.18 -0.06
N GLY A 102 11.45 3.32 0.97
CA GLY A 102 12.14 3.57 2.24
C GLY A 102 11.46 4.62 3.12
N LYS A 103 10.40 5.28 2.63
CA LYS A 103 9.64 6.30 3.36
C LYS A 103 8.64 5.64 4.30
N MET A 104 8.68 6.00 5.58
CA MET A 104 7.76 5.50 6.64
C MET A 104 7.75 3.97 6.86
N VAL A 105 8.82 3.25 6.52
CA VAL A 105 8.91 1.78 6.63
C VAL A 105 8.54 1.26 8.03
N ARG A 106 9.20 1.77 9.07
CA ARG A 106 8.98 1.31 10.45
C ARG A 106 7.56 1.62 10.95
N PRO A 107 7.03 2.85 10.83
CA PRO A 107 5.64 3.15 11.15
C PRO A 107 4.65 2.27 10.37
N THR A 108 4.86 2.08 9.07
CA THR A 108 3.97 1.23 8.25
C THR A 108 3.92 -0.20 8.77
N LEU A 109 5.07 -0.81 9.07
CA LEU A 109 5.12 -2.19 9.54
C LEU A 109 4.47 -2.36 10.92
N ILE A 110 4.75 -1.45 11.86
CA ILE A 110 4.16 -1.47 13.21
C ILE A 110 2.65 -1.25 13.13
N SER A 111 2.18 -0.24 12.38
CA SER A 111 0.75 0.02 12.24
C SER A 111 0.02 -1.12 11.56
N PHE A 112 0.63 -1.75 10.55
CA PHE A 112 0.05 -2.93 9.89
C PHE A 112 -0.11 -4.09 10.86
N GLY A 113 0.94 -4.40 11.65
CA GLY A 113 0.86 -5.41 12.71
C GLY A 113 -0.17 -5.07 13.80
N ALA A 114 -0.26 -3.81 14.20
CA ALA A 114 -1.21 -3.35 15.22
C ALA A 114 -2.67 -3.45 14.74
N ILE A 115 -2.95 -3.09 13.48
CA ILE A 115 -4.29 -3.24 12.88
C ILE A 115 -4.64 -4.73 12.81
N LEU A 116 -3.71 -5.60 12.43
CA LEU A 116 -3.93 -7.04 12.43
C LEU A 116 -4.31 -7.56 13.82
N LEU A 117 -3.55 -7.19 14.84
CA LEU A 117 -3.86 -7.57 16.22
C LEU A 117 -5.22 -7.05 16.67
N LEU A 118 -5.55 -5.79 16.35
CA LEU A 118 -6.84 -5.19 16.68
C LEU A 118 -8.01 -5.95 16.04
N MET A 119 -7.93 -6.24 14.74
CA MET A 119 -8.96 -7.00 14.03
C MET A 119 -9.08 -8.42 14.57
N THR A 120 -7.94 -9.03 14.90
CA THR A 120 -7.88 -10.39 15.47
C THR A 120 -8.56 -10.44 16.83
N ILE A 121 -8.19 -9.56 17.76
CA ILE A 121 -8.77 -9.54 19.12
C ILE A 121 -10.26 -9.21 19.07
N SER A 122 -10.67 -8.35 18.13
CA SER A 122 -12.07 -7.89 18.05
C SER A 122 -13.02 -8.90 17.39
N TYR A 123 -12.54 -9.67 16.39
CA TYR A 123 -13.44 -10.44 15.51
C TYR A 123 -13.05 -11.90 15.31
N SER A 124 -11.92 -12.39 15.83
CA SER A 124 -11.60 -13.82 15.78
C SER A 124 -12.11 -14.55 17.03
N LYS A 125 -12.53 -15.81 16.87
CA LYS A 125 -12.95 -16.66 18.00
C LYS A 125 -11.73 -17.24 18.73
N PRO A 126 -11.71 -17.25 20.08
CA PRO A 126 -10.62 -17.85 20.84
C PRO A 126 -10.33 -19.30 20.42
N GLY A 127 -9.07 -19.60 20.10
CA GLY A 127 -8.61 -20.93 19.69
C GLY A 127 -8.88 -21.29 18.22
N ASN A 128 -9.41 -20.38 17.40
CA ASN A 128 -9.58 -20.62 15.96
C ASN A 128 -8.30 -20.27 15.18
N LEU A 129 -8.22 -20.75 13.93
CA LEU A 129 -7.06 -20.51 13.06
C LEU A 129 -6.83 -19.01 12.79
N ALA A 130 -7.91 -18.23 12.60
CA ALA A 130 -7.83 -16.78 12.40
C ALA A 130 -7.13 -16.07 13.57
N GLN A 131 -7.42 -16.48 14.80
CA GLN A 131 -6.78 -15.93 15.99
C GLN A 131 -5.28 -16.24 16.02
N TYR A 132 -4.90 -17.48 15.77
CA TYR A 132 -3.49 -17.88 15.76
C TYR A 132 -2.72 -17.16 14.65
N THR A 133 -3.27 -17.12 13.44
CA THR A 133 -2.68 -16.42 12.29
C THR A 133 -2.52 -14.93 12.60
N GLY A 134 -3.58 -14.28 13.08
CA GLY A 134 -3.58 -12.86 13.36
C GLY A 134 -2.64 -12.45 14.50
N ILE A 135 -2.56 -13.23 15.58
CA ILE A 135 -1.62 -12.99 16.69
C ILE A 135 -0.17 -13.21 16.21
N LEU A 136 0.11 -14.33 15.54
CA LEU A 136 1.46 -14.69 15.10
C LEU A 136 2.03 -13.62 14.17
N TRP A 137 1.30 -13.27 13.11
CA TRP A 137 1.76 -12.29 12.12
C TRP A 137 1.70 -10.86 12.67
N GLY A 138 0.63 -10.50 13.38
CA GLY A 138 0.46 -9.17 13.96
C GLY A 138 1.55 -8.84 14.98
N LEU A 139 1.79 -9.74 15.95
CA LEU A 139 2.88 -9.57 16.92
C LEU A 139 4.24 -9.64 16.25
N GLY A 140 4.41 -10.55 15.29
CA GLY A 140 5.62 -10.66 14.48
C GLY A 140 6.00 -9.34 13.81
N PHE A 141 5.05 -8.68 13.15
CA PHE A 141 5.29 -7.38 12.49
C PHE A 141 5.56 -6.25 13.49
N VAL A 142 4.83 -6.18 14.60
CA VAL A 142 5.10 -5.17 15.64
C VAL A 142 6.52 -5.34 16.19
N LEU A 143 6.89 -6.58 16.57
CA LEU A 143 8.22 -6.87 17.10
C LEU A 143 9.30 -6.59 16.06
N LEU A 144 9.18 -7.12 14.84
CA LEU A 144 10.12 -6.87 13.75
C LEU A 144 10.27 -5.38 13.47
N GLY A 145 9.17 -4.62 13.49
CA GLY A 145 9.17 -3.18 13.35
C GLY A 145 10.09 -2.47 14.35
N LEU A 146 10.28 -3.03 15.55
CA LEU A 146 11.17 -2.47 16.58
C LEU A 146 12.67 -2.78 16.37
N PHE A 147 12.99 -3.79 15.54
CA PHE A 147 14.36 -4.17 15.19
C PHE A 147 15.01 -3.21 14.17
N ASN A 148 15.98 -3.72 13.40
CA ASN A 148 16.76 -2.97 12.43
C ASN A 148 15.93 -2.57 11.20
N LEU A 149 16.07 -1.31 10.79
CA LEU A 149 15.39 -0.75 9.63
C LEU A 149 15.63 -1.56 8.33
N LYS A 150 16.83 -2.15 8.15
CA LYS A 150 17.11 -3.01 6.99
C LYS A 150 16.19 -4.23 6.93
N MET A 151 15.92 -4.85 8.08
CA MET A 151 15.01 -5.98 8.16
C MET A 151 13.57 -5.53 7.85
N ASN A 152 13.16 -4.37 8.35
CA ASN A 152 11.81 -3.85 8.10
C ASN A 152 11.55 -3.61 6.61
N HIS A 153 12.55 -3.12 5.88
CA HIS A 153 12.45 -2.98 4.41
C HIS A 153 12.23 -4.34 3.76
N PHE A 154 13.06 -5.33 4.09
CA PHE A 154 12.96 -6.67 3.53
C PHE A 154 11.60 -7.30 3.83
N VAL A 155 11.13 -7.22 5.08
CA VAL A 155 9.83 -7.77 5.50
C VAL A 155 8.69 -7.10 4.75
N LEU A 156 8.66 -5.77 4.64
CA LEU A 156 7.61 -5.08 3.88
C LEU A 156 7.60 -5.46 2.40
N VAL A 157 8.78 -5.56 1.77
CA VAL A 157 8.88 -5.99 0.37
C VAL A 157 8.41 -7.43 0.23
N PHE A 158 8.87 -8.33 1.10
CA PHE A 158 8.49 -9.74 1.08
C PHE A 158 6.98 -9.93 1.24
N ILE A 159 6.37 -9.29 2.25
CA ILE A 159 4.92 -9.39 2.50
C ILE A 159 4.12 -8.71 1.40
N GLY A 160 4.54 -7.54 0.93
CA GLY A 160 3.90 -6.85 -0.18
C GLY A 160 3.91 -7.69 -1.47
N THR A 161 5.05 -8.31 -1.80
CA THR A 161 5.16 -9.24 -2.93
C THR A 161 4.30 -10.48 -2.73
N SER A 162 4.30 -11.05 -1.52
CA SER A 162 3.53 -12.25 -1.20
C SER A 162 2.03 -12.03 -1.37
N ILE A 163 1.49 -10.95 -0.78
CA ILE A 163 0.08 -10.58 -0.92
C ILE A 163 -0.25 -10.33 -2.39
N THR A 164 0.58 -9.54 -3.09
CA THR A 164 0.34 -9.23 -4.51
C THR A 164 0.32 -10.48 -5.39
N LEU A 165 1.27 -11.41 -5.20
CA LEU A 165 1.36 -12.65 -5.98
C LEU A 165 0.20 -13.58 -5.66
N TYR A 166 -0.13 -13.75 -4.37
CA TYR A 166 -1.24 -14.59 -3.98
C TYR A 166 -2.57 -14.01 -4.44
N SER A 167 -2.79 -12.69 -4.38
CA SER A 167 -3.99 -12.08 -4.94
C SER A 167 -4.16 -12.35 -6.44
N LEU A 168 -3.07 -12.51 -7.21
CA LEU A 168 -3.18 -12.95 -8.60
C LEU A 168 -3.59 -14.42 -8.73
N TYR A 169 -3.06 -15.27 -7.86
CA TYR A 169 -3.45 -16.68 -7.77
C TYR A 169 -4.91 -16.83 -7.37
N ASP A 170 -5.37 -16.04 -6.40
CA ASP A 170 -6.74 -16.06 -5.86
C ASP A 170 -7.79 -15.72 -6.93
N LEU A 171 -7.44 -14.91 -7.95
CA LEU A 171 -8.32 -14.67 -9.11
C LEU A 171 -8.60 -15.94 -9.92
N LEU A 172 -7.76 -16.98 -9.81
CA LEU A 172 -7.99 -18.27 -10.46
C LEU A 172 -9.16 -19.03 -9.84
N ASP A 173 -9.54 -18.74 -8.58
CA ASP A 173 -10.68 -19.37 -7.91
C ASP A 173 -12.00 -19.10 -8.65
N PHE A 174 -12.08 -18.00 -9.39
CA PHE A 174 -13.20 -17.69 -10.28
C PHE A 174 -13.44 -18.77 -11.34
N THR A 175 -12.40 -19.48 -11.76
CA THR A 175 -12.51 -20.53 -12.80
C THR A 175 -13.02 -21.86 -12.27
N GLY A 176 -12.89 -22.10 -10.96
CA GLY A 176 -13.30 -23.35 -10.32
C GLY A 176 -14.79 -23.37 -10.02
N ASN A 177 -15.22 -22.55 -9.05
CA ASN A 177 -16.59 -22.56 -8.56
C ASN A 177 -17.09 -21.17 -8.20
N ILE A 178 -17.42 -20.39 -9.25
CA ILE A 178 -17.81 -18.97 -9.19
C ILE A 178 -18.90 -18.64 -8.16
N VAL A 179 -19.75 -19.61 -7.80
CA VAL A 179 -20.86 -19.42 -6.86
C VAL A 179 -20.36 -19.14 -5.44
N PHE A 180 -19.24 -19.76 -5.05
CA PHE A 180 -18.68 -19.67 -3.68
C PHE A 180 -17.66 -18.55 -3.52
N THR A 181 -17.47 -17.71 -4.54
CA THR A 181 -16.59 -16.54 -4.46
C THR A 181 -17.41 -15.29 -4.18
N ASP A 182 -16.73 -14.20 -3.80
CA ASP A 182 -17.35 -12.89 -3.62
C ASP A 182 -18.17 -12.45 -4.84
N ALA A 183 -17.73 -12.82 -6.04
CA ALA A 183 -18.41 -12.47 -7.29
C ALA A 183 -19.73 -13.24 -7.43
N GLY A 184 -19.74 -14.50 -7.01
CA GLY A 184 -20.94 -15.32 -6.87
C GLY A 184 -21.91 -14.77 -5.84
N ILE A 185 -21.40 -14.37 -4.66
CA ILE A 185 -22.20 -13.72 -3.60
C ILE A 185 -22.86 -12.46 -4.13
N MET A 186 -22.12 -11.61 -4.84
CA MET A 186 -22.66 -10.42 -5.48
C MET A 186 -23.70 -10.76 -6.54
N ALA A 187 -23.44 -11.75 -7.39
CA ALA A 187 -24.37 -12.17 -8.43
C ALA A 187 -25.69 -12.74 -7.85
N MET A 188 -25.61 -13.55 -6.80
CA MET A 188 -26.78 -14.05 -6.08
C MET A 188 -27.60 -12.90 -5.49
N TRP A 189 -26.94 -11.94 -4.85
CA TRP A 189 -27.61 -10.77 -4.29
C TRP A 189 -28.28 -9.89 -5.36
N ILE A 190 -27.62 -9.62 -6.50
CA ILE A 190 -28.19 -8.82 -7.60
C ILE A 190 -29.41 -9.51 -8.21
N THR A 191 -29.35 -10.82 -8.40
CA THR A 191 -30.44 -11.59 -9.03
C THR A 191 -31.58 -11.92 -8.06
N GLY A 192 -31.39 -11.76 -6.75
CA GLY A 192 -32.34 -12.17 -5.73
C GLY A 192 -32.51 -13.69 -5.63
N ALA A 193 -31.54 -14.46 -6.14
CA ALA A 193 -31.58 -15.92 -6.10
C ALA A 193 -31.36 -16.45 -4.68
N ASN A 194 -32.13 -17.48 -4.30
CA ASN A 194 -31.99 -18.09 -2.99
C ASN A 194 -30.94 -19.21 -3.02
N PRO A 195 -29.90 -19.18 -2.17
CA PRO A 195 -28.86 -20.22 -2.12
C PRO A 195 -29.38 -21.62 -1.74
N THR A 196 -30.59 -21.75 -1.17
CA THR A 196 -31.19 -23.05 -0.84
C THR A 196 -31.90 -23.72 -2.02
N GLN A 197 -32.01 -23.05 -3.15
CA GLN A 197 -32.64 -23.57 -4.37
C GLN A 197 -31.59 -23.87 -5.45
N SER A 198 -32.00 -24.51 -6.53
CA SER A 198 -31.12 -24.71 -7.69
C SER A 198 -30.64 -23.35 -8.22
N ILE A 199 -29.32 -23.14 -8.22
CA ILE A 199 -28.72 -21.88 -8.65
C ILE A 199 -29.03 -21.64 -10.13
N PRO A 200 -29.70 -20.54 -10.49
CA PRO A 200 -30.04 -20.27 -11.88
C PRO A 200 -28.78 -19.92 -12.69
N LYS A 201 -28.78 -20.29 -13.98
CA LYS A 201 -27.65 -20.02 -14.89
C LYS A 201 -27.30 -18.53 -14.99
N SER A 202 -28.27 -17.64 -14.77
CA SER A 202 -28.05 -16.19 -14.74
C SER A 202 -27.08 -15.75 -13.64
N VAL A 203 -27.11 -16.38 -12.46
CA VAL A 203 -26.14 -16.11 -11.36
C VAL A 203 -24.74 -16.48 -11.80
N ILE A 204 -24.58 -17.65 -12.42
CA ILE A 204 -23.27 -18.13 -12.88
C ILE A 204 -22.69 -17.16 -13.93
N VAL A 205 -23.49 -16.80 -14.95
CA VAL A 205 -23.05 -15.87 -16.00
C VAL A 205 -22.70 -14.50 -15.41
N LEU A 206 -23.55 -13.95 -14.53
CA LEU A 206 -23.29 -12.66 -13.90
C LEU A 206 -22.06 -12.70 -12.98
N GLY A 207 -21.86 -13.79 -12.25
CA GLY A 207 -20.67 -14.00 -11.41
C GLY A 207 -19.39 -13.94 -12.23
N TYR A 208 -19.34 -14.60 -13.40
CA TYR A 208 -18.18 -14.52 -14.29
C TYR A 208 -17.95 -13.11 -14.85
N LEU A 209 -19.01 -12.36 -15.16
CA LEU A 209 -18.86 -10.96 -15.60
C LEU A 209 -18.28 -10.06 -14.50
N ILE A 210 -18.74 -10.23 -13.26
CA ILE A 210 -18.22 -9.51 -12.09
C ILE A 210 -16.76 -9.90 -11.82
N ALA A 211 -16.46 -11.20 -11.84
CA ALA A 211 -15.10 -11.73 -11.69
C ALA A 211 -14.13 -11.17 -12.74
N LEU A 212 -14.55 -11.09 -14.02
CA LEU A 212 -13.73 -10.47 -15.07
C LEU A 212 -13.46 -8.99 -14.78
N LEU A 213 -14.47 -8.25 -14.33
CA LEU A 213 -14.32 -6.85 -13.98
C LEU A 213 -13.37 -6.64 -12.80
N TRP A 214 -13.51 -7.44 -11.73
CA TRP A 214 -12.60 -7.37 -10.59
C TRP A 214 -11.20 -7.85 -10.91
N SER A 215 -11.05 -8.86 -11.77
CA SER A 215 -9.73 -9.28 -12.27
C SER A 215 -9.04 -8.13 -13.01
N PHE A 216 -9.78 -7.41 -13.86
CA PHE A 216 -9.25 -6.23 -14.55
C PHE A 216 -8.80 -5.13 -13.58
N PHE A 217 -9.62 -4.80 -12.57
CA PHE A 217 -9.25 -3.80 -11.57
C PHE A 217 -8.07 -4.25 -10.69
N SER A 218 -8.06 -5.51 -10.25
CA SER A 218 -6.98 -6.09 -9.45
C SER A 218 -5.65 -6.05 -10.20
N LEU A 219 -5.64 -6.50 -11.46
CA LEU A 219 -4.47 -6.42 -12.34
C LEU A 219 -4.01 -4.98 -12.56
N SER A 220 -4.95 -4.05 -12.73
CA SER A 220 -4.65 -2.63 -12.90
C SER A 220 -4.01 -2.02 -11.65
N ILE A 221 -4.54 -2.33 -10.46
CA ILE A 221 -3.97 -1.89 -9.17
C ILE A 221 -2.55 -2.42 -9.02
N ILE A 222 -2.36 -3.72 -9.20
CA ILE A 222 -1.06 -4.37 -9.10
C ILE A 222 -0.07 -3.76 -10.10
N PHE A 223 -0.48 -3.60 -11.36
CA PHE A 223 0.35 -2.98 -12.39
C PHE A 223 0.79 -1.57 -12.01
N VAL A 224 -0.13 -0.72 -11.54
CA VAL A 224 0.20 0.65 -11.12
C VAL A 224 1.12 0.67 -9.91
N SER A 225 0.86 -0.16 -8.90
CA SER A 225 1.68 -0.26 -7.69
C SER A 225 3.11 -0.70 -8.01
N VAL A 226 3.25 -1.73 -8.84
CA VAL A 226 4.54 -2.26 -9.29
C VAL A 226 5.27 -1.25 -10.18
N LYS A 227 4.56 -0.62 -11.14
CA LYS A 227 5.14 0.43 -12.00
C LYS A 227 5.68 1.60 -11.16
N LYS A 228 4.92 2.07 -10.17
CA LYS A 228 5.32 3.17 -9.29
C LYS A 228 6.61 2.84 -8.53
N VAL A 229 6.73 1.62 -8.00
CA VAL A 229 7.94 1.13 -7.31
C VAL A 229 9.21 1.29 -8.16
N PHE A 230 9.11 1.03 -9.46
CA PHE A 230 10.26 1.08 -10.38
C PHE A 230 10.50 2.45 -11.02
N GLN A 231 9.49 3.32 -11.08
CA GLN A 231 9.62 4.67 -11.61
C GLN A 231 10.06 5.70 -10.56
N SER A 232 9.79 5.49 -9.27
CA SER A 232 10.17 6.43 -8.21
C SER A 232 11.68 6.63 -8.04
N GLY A 233 12.52 5.80 -8.66
CA GLY A 233 13.98 6.02 -8.67
C GLY A 233 14.41 7.22 -9.52
N THR A 234 13.59 7.70 -10.46
CA THR A 234 13.96 8.81 -11.35
C THR A 234 13.66 10.18 -10.72
N GLN A 235 12.56 10.30 -9.95
CA GLN A 235 12.12 11.57 -9.37
C GLN A 235 12.94 12.04 -8.16
N ASP A 236 13.36 11.13 -7.28
CA ASP A 236 14.20 11.52 -6.13
C ASP A 236 15.60 11.94 -6.63
N THR A 237 16.09 11.43 -7.77
CA THR A 237 17.37 11.83 -8.38
C THR A 237 17.28 13.21 -9.07
N GLU A 238 16.19 13.54 -9.76
CA GLU A 238 16.01 14.87 -10.37
C GLU A 238 15.86 15.98 -9.30
N LEU A 239 15.14 15.71 -8.19
CA LEU A 239 15.02 16.66 -7.08
C LEU A 239 16.33 16.86 -6.32
N LEU A 240 17.10 15.79 -6.08
CA LEU A 240 18.43 15.90 -5.47
C LEU A 240 19.43 16.61 -6.39
N GLN A 241 19.28 16.47 -7.71
CA GLN A 241 20.14 17.14 -8.68
C GLN A 241 19.79 18.64 -8.84
N GLU A 242 18.52 19.02 -8.65
CA GLU A 242 18.11 20.44 -8.51
C GLU A 242 18.55 21.05 -7.16
N GLU A 243 18.49 20.31 -6.05
CA GLU A 243 18.98 20.78 -4.74
C GLU A 243 20.52 20.88 -4.70
N ASP A 244 21.26 19.92 -5.28
CA ASP A 244 22.72 19.99 -5.41
C ASP A 244 23.17 21.09 -6.39
N ALA A 245 22.36 21.43 -7.40
CA ALA A 245 22.60 22.59 -8.25
C ALA A 245 22.42 23.92 -7.50
N PHE A 246 21.73 23.92 -6.36
CA PHE A 246 21.52 25.06 -5.47
C PHE A 246 22.44 25.08 -4.24
N HIS A 247 23.40 24.17 -4.14
CA HIS A 247 24.44 24.23 -3.12
C HIS A 247 25.52 25.26 -3.51
N PHE A 248 25.46 26.44 -2.90
CA PHE A 248 26.61 27.34 -2.82
C PHE A 248 27.75 26.61 -2.10
N PRO A 249 28.95 26.51 -2.67
CA PRO A 249 30.05 25.78 -2.04
C PRO A 249 30.45 26.46 -0.72
N GLU A 250 30.24 25.77 0.40
CA GLU A 250 30.81 26.13 1.70
C GLU A 250 32.34 26.07 1.58
N GLY A 251 32.96 27.25 1.49
CA GLY A 251 34.41 27.41 1.36
C GLY A 251 34.86 28.38 0.28
N ALA A 252 33.95 28.99 -0.49
CA ALA A 252 34.32 30.10 -1.38
C ALA A 252 34.53 31.38 -0.56
N ASN A 253 35.76 31.88 -0.52
CA ASN A 253 36.08 33.19 0.01
C ASN A 253 35.09 34.24 -0.50
N ALA A 254 34.51 34.98 0.43
CA ALA A 254 33.41 35.92 0.22
C ALA A 254 33.83 37.16 -0.60
N GLU A 255 33.98 37.00 -1.92
CA GLU A 255 34.15 38.10 -2.89
C GLU A 255 33.60 37.74 -4.29
N THR A 256 32.51 36.95 -4.41
CA THR A 256 31.86 36.78 -5.71
C THR A 256 30.81 37.88 -5.91
N PRO A 257 30.98 38.79 -6.89
CA PRO A 257 29.98 39.82 -7.18
C PRO A 257 28.67 39.18 -7.66
N PHE A 258 27.57 39.93 -7.53
CA PHE A 258 26.24 39.54 -8.02
C PHE A 258 26.32 38.92 -9.43
N PRO A 259 25.78 37.71 -9.67
CA PRO A 259 26.04 36.92 -10.88
C PRO A 259 25.28 37.40 -12.14
N GLY A 260 24.72 38.61 -12.12
CA GLY A 260 23.93 39.18 -13.21
C GLY A 260 24.30 40.64 -13.53
N ASP A 261 23.83 41.13 -14.68
CA ASP A 261 24.04 42.53 -15.06
C ASP A 261 23.37 43.47 -14.04
N VAL A 262 24.16 44.37 -13.47
CA VAL A 262 23.69 45.31 -12.45
C VAL A 262 22.93 46.44 -13.14
N THR A 263 21.62 46.26 -13.29
CA THR A 263 20.72 47.34 -13.75
C THR A 263 20.45 48.33 -12.60
N PRO A 264 20.10 49.59 -12.90
CA PRO A 264 19.79 50.60 -11.88
C PRO A 264 18.69 50.13 -10.90
N GLU A 265 17.69 49.40 -11.41
CA GLU A 265 16.57 48.84 -10.65
C GLU A 265 17.03 47.80 -9.62
N VAL A 266 18.01 46.97 -9.98
CA VAL A 266 18.60 45.97 -9.07
C VAL A 266 19.40 46.66 -7.98
N MET A 267 20.17 47.71 -8.30
CA MET A 267 20.89 48.48 -7.28
C MET A 267 19.95 49.13 -6.28
N GLU A 268 18.87 49.75 -6.76
CA GLU A 268 17.88 50.42 -5.93
C GLU A 268 17.17 49.43 -5.01
N TRP A 269 16.87 48.23 -5.49
CA TRP A 269 16.31 47.15 -4.67
C TRP A 269 17.25 46.74 -3.53
N PHE A 270 18.55 46.54 -3.81
CA PHE A 270 19.53 46.17 -2.76
C PHE A 270 19.69 47.28 -1.71
N PHE A 271 19.79 48.54 -2.15
CA PHE A 271 19.89 49.67 -1.23
C PHE A 271 18.61 49.88 -0.40
N SER A 272 17.42 49.64 -0.97
CA SER A 272 16.16 49.66 -0.20
C SER A 272 16.11 48.63 0.93
N LYS A 273 16.94 47.58 0.85
CA LYS A 273 17.11 46.56 1.88
C LYS A 273 18.30 46.83 2.81
N GLY A 274 18.98 47.95 2.64
CA GLY A 274 20.16 48.31 3.43
C GLY A 274 21.37 47.44 3.12
N LEU A 275 21.46 46.88 1.92
CA LEU A 275 22.51 45.96 1.50
C LEU A 275 23.32 46.53 0.32
N ASP A 276 24.61 46.21 0.26
CA ASP A 276 25.44 46.41 -0.92
C ASP A 276 25.19 45.30 -1.96
N LEU A 277 25.77 45.44 -3.16
CA LEU A 277 25.63 44.46 -4.25
C LEU A 277 26.27 43.10 -3.96
N ASN A 278 26.98 42.97 -2.85
CA ASN A 278 27.55 41.72 -2.35
C ASN A 278 26.74 41.15 -1.17
N GLY A 279 25.57 41.74 -0.86
CA GLY A 279 24.70 41.32 0.23
C GLY A 279 25.21 41.67 1.63
N LYS A 280 26.19 42.59 1.75
CA LYS A 280 26.67 43.09 3.04
C LYS A 280 25.85 44.30 3.50
N PRO A 281 25.61 44.47 4.81
CA PRO A 281 24.92 45.66 5.32
C PRO A 281 25.66 46.94 4.93
N LEU A 282 24.92 47.97 4.51
CA LEU A 282 25.49 49.27 4.21
C LEU A 282 26.08 49.92 5.47
N PRO A 283 27.21 50.64 5.36
CA PRO A 283 27.73 51.44 6.47
C PRO A 283 26.69 52.44 6.97
N ALA A 284 26.66 52.69 8.29
CA ALA A 284 25.68 53.57 8.93
C ALA A 284 25.64 54.99 8.32
N GLU A 285 26.75 55.46 7.74
CA GLU A 285 26.86 56.76 7.06
C GLU A 285 25.95 56.89 5.81
N PHE A 286 25.47 55.78 5.23
CA PHE A 286 24.54 55.78 4.09
C PHE A 286 23.06 55.69 4.51
N LEU A 287 22.79 55.31 5.76
CA LEU A 287 21.42 55.19 6.30
C LEU A 287 20.92 56.52 6.91
N GLU A 288 21.81 57.47 7.18
CA GLU A 288 21.48 58.76 7.82
C GLU A 288 21.11 59.89 6.82
N LYS A 289 20.98 59.60 5.52
CA LYS A 289 20.73 60.64 4.50
C LYS A 289 19.32 60.68 3.91
N GLU A 290 18.38 59.93 4.45
CA GLU A 290 16.95 60.05 4.12
C GLU A 290 16.15 60.63 5.30
N GLU A 291 16.30 61.94 5.51
CA GLU A 291 15.24 62.82 6.04
C GLU A 291 15.01 63.99 5.07
#